data_AF-A0A959J319-F1
#
_entry.id   AF-A0A959J319-F1
#
_cell.length_a   1.000
_cell.length_b   1.000
_cell.length_c   1.000
_cell.angle_alpha   90.00
_cell.angle_beta   90.00
_cell.angle_gamma   90.00
#
_symmetry.space_group_name_H-M   'P 1'
#
loop_
_entity.id
_entity.type
_entity.pdbx_description
1 polymer ?
#
loop_
_entity_poly.entity_id
_entity_poly.type
_entity_poly.pdbx_seq_one_letter_code
_entity_poly.pdbx_strand_id
1 'polypeptide(L)'
;MFQSIIPVSKKALNTYESLNASAIAEKLDLATTVYSLWKTVPLTLRVKMIRNIAWALRTVPSRYASLMRQKMGKLKGEAERDSLSW
;
A
#
# COMPACT_ATOMS: atom_id res chain seq x y z
N MET A 1 -7.78 -0.63 17.85
CA MET A 1 -7.99 0.57 17.03
C MET A 1 -6.67 1.33 16.99
N PHE A 2 -6.22 1.80 15.83
CA PHE A 2 -5.00 2.61 15.72
C PHE A 2 -5.25 3.85 14.85
N GLN A 3 -4.63 4.96 15.22
CA GLN A 3 -4.78 6.24 14.54
C GLN A 3 -3.56 6.53 13.68
N SER A 4 -3.80 7.03 12.47
CA SER A 4 -2.75 7.69 11.68
C SER A 4 -2.72 9.15 12.10
N ILE A 5 -1.56 9.64 12.52
CA ILE A 5 -1.37 11.01 13.02
C ILE A 5 -0.46 11.76 12.05
N ILE A 6 -0.78 13.01 11.76
CA ILE A 6 0.08 13.93 11.02
C ILE A 6 1.20 14.41 11.95
N PRO A 7 2.48 14.08 11.71
CA PRO A 7 3.54 14.36 12.67
C PRO A 7 3.74 15.85 12.98
N VAL A 8 3.65 16.70 11.94
CA VAL A 8 3.90 18.15 12.05
C VAL A 8 2.81 18.92 12.81
N SER A 9 1.56 18.45 12.78
CA SER A 9 0.43 19.12 13.44
C SER A 9 -0.15 18.35 14.62
N LYS A 10 0.34 17.12 14.87
CA LYS A 10 -0.20 16.15 15.84
C LYS A 10 -1.72 15.89 15.70
N LYS A 11 -2.29 16.17 14.52
CA LYS A 11 -3.71 15.95 14.24
C LYS A 11 -3.92 14.52 13.75
N ALA A 12 -4.99 13.87 14.21
CA ALA A 12 -5.40 12.59 13.66
C ALA A 12 -5.86 12.77 12.21
N LEU A 13 -5.31 11.97 11.30
CA LEU A 13 -5.70 11.91 9.89
C LEU A 13 -6.86 10.94 9.68
N ASN A 14 -6.78 9.75 10.28
CA ASN A 14 -7.78 8.71 10.19
C ASN A 14 -7.60 7.69 11.30
N THR A 15 -8.67 6.95 11.58
CA THR A 15 -8.65 5.86 12.55
C THR A 15 -9.01 4.55 11.88
N TYR A 16 -8.31 3.49 12.27
CA TYR A 16 -8.45 2.15 11.69
C TYR A 16 -8.71 1.14 12.80
N GLU A 17 -9.55 0.16 12.50
CA GLU A 17 -9.76 -0.96 13.40
C GLU A 17 -8.57 -1.92 13.37
N SER A 18 -8.22 -2.42 14.54
CA SER A 18 -7.23 -3.47 14.65
C SER A 18 -7.92 -4.78 14.32
N LEU A 19 -7.33 -5.58 13.44
CA LEU A 19 -7.84 -6.91 13.17
C LEU A 19 -7.71 -7.77 14.44
N ASN A 20 -8.74 -8.54 14.75
CA ASN A 20 -8.71 -9.56 15.79
C ASN A 20 -8.10 -10.87 15.25
N ALA A 21 -7.85 -11.84 16.13
CA ALA A 21 -7.23 -13.11 15.75
C ALA A 21 -8.04 -13.89 14.68
N SER A 22 -9.38 -13.86 14.76
CA SER A 22 -10.25 -14.50 13.76
C SER A 22 -10.08 -13.87 12.38
N ALA A 23 -10.13 -12.54 12.30
CA ALA A 23 -9.97 -11.80 11.06
C ALA A 23 -8.57 -11.95 10.45
N ILE A 24 -7.54 -12.19 11.28
CA ILE A 24 -6.20 -12.52 10.82
C ILE A 24 -6.17 -13.95 10.25
N ALA A 25 -6.76 -14.93 10.95
CA ALA A 25 -6.83 -16.31 10.49
C ALA A 25 -7.54 -16.42 9.13
N GLU A 26 -8.69 -15.76 8.96
CA GLU A 26 -9.42 -15.71 7.68
C GLU A 26 -8.57 -15.18 6.53
N LYS A 27 -7.73 -14.16 6.78
CA LYS A 27 -6.84 -13.60 5.76
C LYS A 27 -5.71 -14.55 5.39
N LEU A 28 -5.20 -15.34 6.36
CA LEU A 28 -4.17 -16.34 6.12
C LEU A 28 -4.72 -17.52 5.31
N ASP A 29 -5.94 -17.97 5.60
CA ASP A 29 -6.62 -19.03 4.86
C ASP A 29 -6.89 -18.60 3.41
N LEU A 30 -7.35 -17.37 3.23
CA LEU A 30 -7.53 -16.78 1.90
C LEU A 30 -6.20 -16.70 1.15
N ALA A 31 -5.14 -16.23 1.80
CA ALA A 31 -3.81 -16.14 1.17
C ALA A 31 -3.29 -17.50 0.71
N THR A 32 -3.50 -18.55 1.52
CA THR A 32 -3.12 -19.92 1.19
C THR A 32 -3.90 -20.45 -0.01
N THR A 33 -5.20 -20.18 -0.04
CA THR A 33 -6.08 -20.55 -1.15
C THR A 33 -5.65 -19.87 -2.45
N VAL A 34 -5.46 -18.55 -2.40
CA VAL A 34 -5.06 -17.75 -3.57
C VAL A 34 -3.66 -18.12 -4.04
N TYR A 35 -2.73 -18.47 -3.15
CA TYR A 35 -1.40 -18.91 -3.54
C TYR A 35 -1.43 -20.13 -4.47
N SER A 36 -2.31 -21.10 -4.19
CA SER A 36 -2.45 -22.30 -5.02
C SER A 36 -2.92 -21.99 -6.45
N LEU A 37 -3.70 -20.92 -6.62
CA LEU A 37 -4.10 -20.41 -7.93
C LEU A 37 -3.00 -19.54 -8.56
N TRP A 38 -2.38 -18.66 -7.77
CA TRP A 38 -1.38 -17.72 -8.27
C TRP A 38 -0.12 -18.43 -8.78
N LYS A 39 0.28 -19.53 -8.15
CA LYS A 39 1.48 -20.29 -8.55
C LYS A 39 1.36 -20.91 -9.96
N THR A 40 0.14 -21.16 -10.44
CA THR A 40 -0.09 -21.74 -11.78
C THR A 40 -0.21 -20.65 -12.86
N VAL A 41 -0.23 -19.37 -12.47
CA VAL A 41 -0.33 -18.27 -13.42
C VAL A 41 0.97 -18.15 -14.24
N PRO A 42 0.87 -18.14 -15.59
CA PRO A 42 2.01 -17.94 -16.48
C PRO A 42 2.84 -16.71 -16.10
N LEU A 43 4.16 -16.84 -16.20
CA LEU A 43 5.09 -15.74 -15.89
C LEU A 43 4.78 -14.46 -16.70
N THR A 44 4.39 -14.62 -17.97
CA THR A 44 4.02 -13.50 -18.86
C THR A 44 2.86 -12.68 -18.31
N LEU A 45 1.84 -13.33 -17.75
CA LEU A 45 0.70 -12.65 -17.11
C LEU A 45 1.11 -11.97 -15.81
N ARG A 46 1.93 -12.63 -14.98
CA ARG A 46 2.45 -12.03 -13.74
C ARG A 46 3.25 -10.76 -14.03
N VAL A 47 4.14 -10.80 -15.03
CA VAL A 47 4.91 -9.62 -15.49
C VAL A 47 3.99 -8.52 -16.01
N LYS A 48 2.97 -8.86 -16.80
CA LYS A 48 1.98 -7.87 -17.29
C LYS A 48 1.25 -7.18 -16.12
N MET A 49 0.82 -7.95 -15.12
CA MET A 49 0.13 -7.41 -13.94
C MET A 49 1.04 -6.48 -13.13
N ILE A 50 2.29 -6.88 -12.88
CA ILE A 50 3.27 -6.02 -12.18
C ILE A 50 3.52 -4.72 -12.94
N ARG A 51 3.68 -4.77 -14.27
CA ARG A 51 3.86 -3.58 -15.10
C ARG A 51 2.64 -2.64 -15.03
N ASN A 52 1.43 -3.19 -15.03
CA ASN A 52 0.21 -2.40 -14.89
C ASN A 52 0.13 -1.71 -13.53
N ILE A 53 0.52 -2.41 -12.45
CA ILE A 53 0.61 -1.83 -11.10
C ILE A 53 1.63 -0.68 -11.09
N ALA A 54 2.84 -0.92 -11.61
CA ALA A 54 3.88 0.11 -11.69
C ALA A 54 3.43 1.33 -12.50
N TRP A 55 2.76 1.12 -13.63
CA TRP A 55 2.21 2.21 -14.44
C TRP A 55 1.15 3.00 -13.66
N ALA A 56 0.20 2.33 -13.01
CA ALA A 56 -0.83 2.99 -12.20
C ALA A 56 -0.22 3.83 -11.08
N LEU A 57 0.82 3.31 -10.41
CA LEU A 57 1.56 4.06 -9.38
C LEU A 57 2.23 5.32 -9.95
N ARG A 58 2.85 5.23 -11.13
CA ARG A 58 3.50 6.36 -11.81
C ARG A 58 2.54 7.41 -12.37
N THR A 59 1.29 7.04 -12.65
CA THR A 59 0.28 7.97 -13.18
C THR A 59 -0.46 8.76 -12.09
N VAL A 60 -0.31 8.41 -10.81
CA VAL A 60 -0.94 9.14 -9.69
C VAL A 60 0.07 9.60 -8.61
N PRO A 61 1.25 10.13 -8.98
CA PRO A 61 2.35 10.34 -8.04
C PRO A 61 2.00 11.42 -7.00
N SER A 62 1.24 12.45 -7.38
CA SER A 62 0.84 13.53 -6.48
C SER A 62 -0.05 13.07 -5.31
N ARG A 63 -0.95 12.10 -5.55
CA ARG A 63 -1.86 11.56 -4.52
C ARG A 63 -1.11 10.67 -3.53
N TYR A 64 -0.24 9.79 -4.03
CA TYR A 64 0.58 8.93 -3.18
C TYR A 64 1.64 9.74 -2.42
N ALA A 65 2.30 10.71 -3.06
CA ALA A 65 3.23 11.62 -2.39
C ALA A 65 2.53 12.49 -1.33
N SER A 66 1.27 12.90 -1.55
CA SER A 66 0.47 13.60 -0.53
C SER A 66 0.18 12.72 0.69
N LEU A 67 -0.21 11.46 0.47
CA LEU A 67 -0.47 10.51 1.56
C LEU A 67 0.82 10.20 2.34
N MET A 68 1.94 9.96 1.65
CA MET A 68 3.24 9.72 2.30
C MET A 68 3.69 10.92 3.15
N ARG A 69 3.54 12.15 2.63
CA ARG A 69 3.82 13.37 3.39
C ARG A 69 2.96 13.49 4.65
N GLN A 70 1.64 13.29 4.51
CA GLN A 70 0.72 13.44 5.63
C GLN A 70 0.94 12.39 6.71
N LYS A 71 1.28 11.15 6.34
CA LYS A 71 1.48 10.05 7.29
C LYS A 71 2.87 10.01 7.91
N MET A 72 3.91 10.40 7.16
CA MET A 72 5.31 10.21 7.58
C MET A 72 6.08 11.52 7.80
N GLY A 73 5.49 12.68 7.49
CA GLY A 73 6.12 13.98 7.69
C GLY A 73 7.30 14.31 6.76
N LYS A 74 7.52 13.52 5.70
CA LYS A 74 8.62 13.72 4.73
C LYS A 74 8.51 15.07 3.99
N LEU A 75 9.65 15.66 3.65
CA LEU A 75 9.70 16.87 2.81
C LEU A 75 9.19 16.56 1.38
N LYS A 76 8.59 17.55 0.72
CA LYS A 76 7.93 17.40 -0.59
C LYS A 76 8.82 16.73 -1.65
N GLY A 77 10.07 17.15 -1.78
CA GLY A 77 11.00 16.56 -2.74
C GLY A 77 11.46 15.14 -2.40
N GLU A 78 11.40 14.72 -1.13
CA GLU A 78 11.80 13.37 -0.70
C GLU A 78 10.65 12.38 -0.89
N ALA A 79 9.43 12.76 -0.54
CA ALA A 79 8.23 11.95 -0.79
C ALA A 79 7.94 11.78 -2.29
N GLU A 80 8.22 12.81 -3.11
CA GLU A 80 8.08 12.72 -4.57
C GLU A 80 9.13 11.79 -5.17
N ARG A 81 10.40 11.86 -4.74
CA ARG A 81 11.45 10.91 -5.19
C ARG A 81 11.14 9.46 -4.84
N ASP A 82 10.69 9.19 -3.61
CA ASP A 82 10.34 7.83 -3.18
C ASP A 82 9.09 7.30 -3.88
N SER A 83 8.18 8.18 -4.32
CA SER A 83 7.02 7.77 -5.13
C SER A 83 7.39 7.46 -6.59
N LEU A 84 8.53 8.00 -7.06
CA LEU A 84 9.05 7.84 -8.42
C LEU A 84 10.13 6.76 -8.54
N SER A 85 10.63 6.23 -7.42
CA SER A 85 11.66 5.18 -7.39
C SER A 85 11.12 3.76 -7.59
N TRP A 86 9.86 3.60 -8.02
CA TRP A 86 9.18 2.32 -8.29
C TRP A 86 8.86 2.14 -9.78
#